data_AF-A0A565D696-F1
#
_entry.id   AF-A0A565D696-F1
#
_cell.length_a   1.000
_cell.length_b   1.000
_cell.length_c   1.000
_cell.angle_alpha   90.00
_cell.angle_beta   90.00
_cell.angle_gamma   90.00
#
_symmetry.space_group_name_H-M   'P 1'
#
loop_
_entity.id
_entity.type
_entity.pdbx_description
1 polymer ?
#
loop_
_entity_poly.entity_id
_entity_poly.type
_entity_poly.pdbx_seq_one_letter_code
_entity_poly.pdbx_strand_id
1 'polypeptide(L)'
;MATLREIRDRGVDIRDIVVVARDLDPYEQPLTRAAIQYGVTPVFWTQLRVTRTEPYALITALCTLFGAGDVAAATLLEPLAQRWTPLTDTAGWPLEQSTIHSLLEALPPGRRSIAEWAETVQTHATDERLTTYCDWLQSHAEPEPTPDTVGAALTPAIDAYRETGVPARQRADAPALMATETAARATVRVTRLVEQVTHKYDEWLADGTVSRSWETVRELCELLATQRPGRREHSNARAIDIMEANDVWALSVPFVIAVGTTAAEWPAQTDSVVPTELQEAVLSGAGGTDIVAPRSAWGDGRDRDHFADAMRAAERGVIVTRYTQTADGDDIHPSPFLASLDMETVSGQARTQLVSTTPQLPPEIAALLPPSGESDTAPSETAHE
;
A
#
# COMPACT_ATOMS: atom_id res chain seq x y z
N MET A 1 8.52 -6.24 -16.17
CA MET A 1 8.17 -7.56 -15.60
C MET A 1 8.83 -8.72 -16.33
N ALA A 2 8.74 -8.86 -17.66
CA ALA A 2 9.49 -9.90 -18.39
C ALA A 2 11.00 -9.87 -18.09
N THR A 3 11.63 -8.69 -18.15
CA THR A 3 13.03 -8.48 -17.79
C THR A 3 13.34 -8.94 -16.36
N LEU A 4 12.51 -8.60 -15.38
CA LEU A 4 12.68 -8.99 -13.98
C LEU A 4 12.67 -10.51 -13.82
N ARG A 5 11.71 -11.19 -14.45
CA ARG A 5 11.62 -12.64 -14.41
C ARG A 5 12.89 -13.27 -14.99
N GLU A 6 13.33 -12.84 -16.16
CA GLU A 6 14.52 -13.42 -16.81
C GLU A 6 15.82 -13.14 -16.04
N ILE A 7 15.94 -11.98 -15.39
CA ILE A 7 17.08 -11.68 -14.51
C ILE A 7 17.05 -12.58 -13.27
N ARG A 8 15.89 -12.75 -12.63
CA ARG A 8 15.69 -13.63 -11.48
C ARG A 8 15.98 -15.10 -11.82
N ASP A 9 15.47 -15.57 -12.97
CA ASP A 9 15.65 -16.96 -13.42
C ASP A 9 17.14 -17.26 -13.73
N ARG A 10 17.99 -16.23 -13.86
CA ARG A 10 19.45 -16.32 -13.96
C ARG A 10 20.21 -16.16 -12.63
N GLY A 11 19.50 -16.12 -11.50
CA GLY A 11 20.09 -16.20 -10.16
C GLY A 11 20.33 -14.87 -9.45
N VAL A 12 19.81 -13.75 -9.96
CA VAL A 12 19.81 -12.48 -9.21
C VAL A 12 18.68 -12.49 -8.18
N ASP A 13 18.99 -12.19 -6.92
CA ASP A 13 17.97 -12.12 -5.88
C ASP A 13 17.02 -10.94 -6.13
N ILE A 14 15.74 -11.11 -5.79
CA ILE A 14 14.73 -10.07 -6.01
C ILE A 14 14.99 -8.79 -5.20
N ARG A 15 15.68 -8.92 -4.05
CA ARG A 15 16.13 -7.82 -3.20
C ARG A 15 17.25 -6.98 -3.83
N ASP A 16 17.93 -7.52 -4.84
CA ASP A 16 19.03 -6.86 -5.52
C ASP A 16 18.55 -5.98 -6.69
N ILE A 17 17.23 -5.91 -6.89
CA ILE A 17 16.60 -5.19 -7.98
C ILE A 17 15.56 -4.23 -7.40
N VAL A 18 15.52 -3.02 -7.93
CA VAL A 18 14.42 -2.08 -7.70
C VAL A 18 13.84 -1.62 -9.03
N VAL A 19 12.52 -1.44 -9.09
CA VAL A 19 11.85 -0.78 -10.22
C VAL A 19 11.55 0.65 -9.82
N VAL A 20 11.93 1.62 -10.66
CA VAL A 20 11.74 3.03 -10.34
C VAL A 20 10.86 3.68 -11.40
N ALA A 21 9.79 4.33 -10.97
CA ALA A 21 8.99 5.20 -11.81
C ALA A 21 9.12 6.65 -11.33
N ARG A 22 8.77 7.58 -12.20
CA ARG A 22 8.70 9.00 -11.84
C ARG A 22 7.58 9.29 -10.85
N ASP A 23 6.42 8.77 -11.21
CA ASP A 23 5.14 8.79 -10.51
C ASP A 23 4.60 7.36 -10.62
N LEU A 24 4.22 6.74 -9.50
CA LEU A 24 3.78 5.34 -9.50
C LEU A 24 2.30 5.19 -9.86
N ASP A 25 1.48 6.24 -9.68
CA ASP A 25 0.02 6.15 -9.84
C ASP A 25 -0.39 5.57 -11.22
N PRO A 26 0.20 5.99 -12.37
CA PRO A 26 -0.12 5.42 -13.68
C PRO A 26 0.35 3.97 -13.87
N TYR A 27 1.33 3.53 -13.07
CA TYR A 27 2.03 2.27 -13.25
C TYR A 27 1.55 1.15 -12.34
N GLU A 28 0.86 1.45 -11.23
CA GLU A 28 0.39 0.43 -10.29
C GLU A 28 -0.42 -0.68 -10.99
N GLN A 29 -1.48 -0.31 -11.71
CA GLN A 29 -2.37 -1.29 -12.35
C GLN A 29 -1.70 -2.04 -13.52
N PRO A 30 -0.99 -1.38 -14.46
CA PRO A 30 -0.27 -2.09 -15.52
C PRO A 30 0.82 -3.02 -15.00
N LEU A 31 1.63 -2.57 -14.04
CA LEU A 31 2.70 -3.39 -13.46
C LEU A 31 2.13 -4.54 -12.65
N THR A 32 1.02 -4.37 -11.94
CA THR A 32 0.30 -5.46 -11.26
C THR A 32 -0.14 -6.54 -12.25
N ARG A 33 -0.81 -6.17 -13.35
CA ARG A 33 -1.23 -7.12 -14.39
C ARG A 33 -0.05 -7.89 -14.96
N ALA A 34 1.03 -7.18 -15.28
CA ALA A 34 2.23 -7.81 -15.80
C ALA A 34 2.88 -8.72 -14.74
N ALA A 35 2.89 -8.34 -13.47
CA ALA A 35 3.48 -9.16 -12.41
C ALA A 35 2.73 -10.48 -12.22
N ILE A 36 1.38 -10.45 -12.30
CA ILE A 36 0.55 -11.68 -12.35
C ILE A 36 0.97 -12.57 -13.52
N GLN A 37 1.08 -12.00 -14.73
CA GLN A 37 1.46 -12.74 -15.93
C GLN A 37 2.85 -13.40 -15.80
N TYR A 38 3.79 -12.75 -15.13
CA TYR A 38 5.18 -13.18 -15.03
C TYR A 38 5.52 -13.87 -13.68
N GLY A 39 4.55 -14.08 -12.79
CA GLY A 39 4.76 -14.76 -11.51
C GLY A 39 5.74 -14.02 -10.59
N VAL A 40 5.60 -12.71 -10.51
CA VAL A 40 6.37 -11.82 -9.63
C VAL A 40 5.41 -11.12 -8.68
N THR A 41 5.81 -10.94 -7.42
CA THR A 41 5.04 -10.20 -6.41
C THR A 41 5.57 -8.76 -6.34
N PRO A 42 4.85 -7.76 -6.88
CA PRO A 42 5.28 -6.37 -6.83
C PRO A 42 4.90 -5.69 -5.52
N VAL A 43 5.77 -4.85 -4.97
CA VAL A 43 5.48 -4.01 -3.81
C VAL A 43 5.65 -2.56 -4.21
N PHE A 44 4.53 -1.84 -4.30
CA PHE A 44 4.52 -0.43 -4.60
C PHE A 44 4.77 0.37 -3.32
N TRP A 45 5.77 1.23 -3.36
CA TRP A 45 6.09 2.20 -2.31
C TRP A 45 5.17 3.43 -2.40
N THR A 46 3.89 3.17 -2.65
CA THR A 46 2.84 4.20 -2.57
C THR A 46 2.29 4.25 -1.16
N GLN A 47 1.80 5.43 -0.79
CA GLN A 47 1.11 5.62 0.49
C GLN A 47 -0.17 4.79 0.49
N LEU A 48 -0.23 3.82 1.40
CA LEU A 48 -1.44 3.05 1.61
C LEU A 48 -2.58 4.00 1.98
N ARG A 49 -3.65 4.03 1.17
CA ARG A 49 -4.89 4.74 1.51
C ARG A 49 -5.62 3.95 2.59
N VAL A 50 -5.18 4.09 3.84
CA VAL A 50 -5.66 3.34 5.01
C VAL A 50 -7.19 3.34 5.08
N THR A 51 -7.81 4.47 4.79
CA THR A 51 -9.27 4.64 4.80
C THR A 51 -10.03 3.76 3.82
N ARG A 52 -9.36 3.12 2.86
CA ARG A 52 -9.94 2.20 1.86
C ARG A 52 -9.60 0.73 2.10
N THR A 53 -9.12 0.40 3.30
CA THR A 53 -8.66 -0.96 3.64
C THR A 53 -9.65 -1.66 4.58
N GLU A 54 -9.73 -2.99 4.48
CA GLU A 54 -10.61 -3.81 5.33
C GLU A 54 -10.32 -3.64 6.85
N PRO A 55 -9.07 -3.64 7.32
CA PRO A 55 -8.78 -3.38 8.74
C PRO A 55 -9.29 -2.02 9.24
N TYR A 56 -9.23 -1.00 8.39
CA TYR A 56 -9.77 0.32 8.73
C TYR A 56 -11.31 0.34 8.71
N ALA A 57 -11.92 -0.35 7.74
CA ALA A 57 -13.36 -0.52 7.68
C ALA A 57 -13.89 -1.26 8.92
N LEU A 58 -13.14 -2.24 9.43
CA LEU A 58 -13.47 -2.96 10.67
C LEU A 58 -13.53 -2.03 11.89
N ILE A 59 -12.49 -1.22 12.15
CA ILE A 59 -12.51 -0.29 13.29
C ILE A 59 -13.62 0.75 13.15
N THR A 60 -13.91 1.18 11.91
CA THR A 60 -14.97 2.15 11.63
C THR A 60 -16.35 1.53 11.89
N ALA A 61 -16.55 0.28 11.49
CA ALA A 61 -17.77 -0.48 11.75
C ALA A 61 -18.00 -0.67 13.25
N LEU A 62 -16.95 -1.01 14.01
CA LEU A 62 -17.03 -1.14 15.47
C LEU A 62 -17.38 0.19 16.15
N CYS A 63 -16.68 1.29 15.82
CA CYS A 63 -16.98 2.59 16.40
C CYS A 63 -18.40 3.06 16.05
N THR A 64 -18.86 2.79 14.83
CA THR A 64 -20.23 3.13 14.39
C THR A 64 -21.28 2.30 15.15
N LEU A 65 -21.03 1.01 15.34
CA LEU A 65 -21.91 0.12 16.09
C LEU A 65 -22.01 0.53 17.56
N PHE A 66 -20.88 0.78 18.23
CA PHE A 66 -20.87 1.17 19.64
C PHE A 66 -21.34 2.60 19.89
N GLY A 67 -21.19 3.51 18.93
CA GLY A 67 -21.71 4.87 19.00
C GLY A 67 -23.21 4.98 18.72
N ALA A 68 -23.84 3.92 18.23
CA ALA A 68 -25.26 3.90 17.95
C ALA A 68 -26.05 3.38 19.16
N GLY A 69 -27.16 4.04 19.51
CA GLY A 69 -28.10 3.53 20.50
C GLY A 69 -28.82 2.29 19.99
N ASP A 70 -29.87 2.49 19.19
CA ASP A 70 -30.58 1.38 18.54
C ASP A 70 -30.06 1.16 17.11
N VAL A 71 -29.69 -0.06 16.78
CA VAL A 71 -29.12 -0.45 15.47
C VAL A 71 -30.00 -1.45 14.74
N ALA A 72 -29.97 -1.40 13.41
CA ALA A 72 -30.57 -2.44 12.58
C ALA A 72 -29.64 -3.67 12.48
N ALA A 73 -30.18 -4.83 12.11
CA ALA A 73 -29.40 -6.06 11.94
C ALA A 73 -28.21 -5.89 10.97
N ALA A 74 -28.37 -5.11 9.89
CA ALA A 74 -27.28 -4.84 8.96
C ALA A 74 -26.09 -4.13 9.64
N THR A 75 -26.36 -3.14 10.51
CA THR A 75 -25.30 -2.43 11.26
C THR A 75 -24.67 -3.33 12.32
N LEU A 76 -25.46 -4.19 12.98
CA LEU A 76 -24.96 -5.18 13.93
C LEU A 76 -23.96 -6.14 13.27
N LEU A 77 -24.24 -6.59 12.05
CA LEU A 77 -23.44 -7.58 11.32
C LEU A 77 -22.30 -6.96 10.49
N GLU A 78 -22.21 -5.63 10.38
CA GLU A 78 -21.19 -4.96 9.55
C GLU A 78 -19.74 -5.32 9.99
N PRO A 79 -19.38 -5.35 11.28
CA PRO A 79 -18.04 -5.81 11.69
C PRO A 79 -17.73 -7.24 11.23
N LEU A 80 -18.71 -8.15 11.21
CA LEU A 80 -18.54 -9.51 10.68
C LEU A 80 -18.26 -9.50 9.18
N ALA A 81 -18.93 -8.62 8.42
CA ALA A 81 -18.67 -8.42 6.99
C ALA A 81 -17.25 -7.88 6.75
N GLN A 82 -16.70 -7.11 7.71
CA GLN A 82 -15.30 -6.67 7.72
C GLN A 82 -14.35 -7.67 8.39
N ARG A 83 -14.76 -8.95 8.50
CA ARG A 83 -13.97 -10.07 9.03
C ARG A 83 -13.58 -9.94 10.50
N TRP A 84 -14.41 -9.33 11.33
CA TRP A 84 -14.26 -9.46 12.78
C TRP A 84 -14.24 -10.96 13.16
N THR A 85 -13.32 -11.32 14.06
CA THR A 85 -13.22 -12.66 14.65
C THR A 85 -12.88 -12.55 16.13
N PRO A 86 -13.29 -13.50 16.97
CA PRO A 86 -12.83 -13.52 18.35
C PRO A 86 -11.32 -13.78 18.41
N LEU A 87 -10.65 -13.26 19.44
CA LEU A 87 -9.21 -13.47 19.65
C LEU A 87 -8.90 -14.93 20.02
N THR A 88 -9.82 -15.57 20.74
CA THR A 88 -9.76 -16.98 21.15
C THR A 88 -10.85 -17.77 20.44
N ASP A 89 -10.61 -19.06 20.22
CA ASP A 89 -11.55 -19.95 19.52
C ASP A 89 -11.87 -19.49 18.08
N THR A 90 -10.81 -19.44 17.27
CA THR A 90 -10.86 -18.99 15.87
C THR A 90 -11.39 -20.06 14.90
N ALA A 91 -11.85 -21.20 15.40
CA ALA A 91 -12.38 -22.27 14.57
C ALA A 91 -13.64 -21.81 13.82
N GLY A 92 -13.62 -21.94 12.49
CA GLY A 92 -14.76 -21.53 11.65
C GLY A 92 -14.88 -20.02 11.44
N TRP A 93 -13.82 -19.26 11.75
CA TRP A 93 -13.70 -17.82 11.50
C TRP A 93 -12.63 -17.52 10.42
N PRO A 94 -12.71 -16.36 9.72
CA PRO A 94 -13.84 -15.43 9.68
C PRO A 94 -15.07 -16.07 9.02
N LEU A 95 -16.27 -15.52 9.28
CA LEU A 95 -17.50 -15.98 8.62
C LEU A 95 -17.46 -15.69 7.12
N GLU A 96 -18.00 -16.61 6.33
CA GLU A 96 -18.18 -16.42 4.90
C GLU A 96 -19.34 -15.46 4.62
N GLN A 97 -19.26 -14.71 3.51
CA GLN A 97 -20.28 -13.70 3.15
C GLN A 97 -21.69 -14.30 3.01
N SER A 98 -21.78 -15.55 2.51
CA SER A 98 -23.05 -16.27 2.40
C SER A 98 -23.67 -16.56 3.75
N THR A 99 -22.86 -16.92 4.76
CA THR A 99 -23.32 -17.13 6.13
C THR A 99 -23.86 -15.84 6.72
N ILE A 100 -23.14 -14.72 6.56
CA ILE A 100 -23.57 -13.41 7.07
C ILE A 100 -24.90 -13.00 6.42
N HIS A 101 -25.06 -13.24 5.11
CA HIS A 101 -26.32 -12.97 4.42
C HIS A 101 -27.49 -13.79 4.96
N SER A 102 -27.30 -15.10 5.18
CA SER A 102 -28.32 -15.95 5.79
C SER A 102 -28.68 -15.53 7.21
N LEU A 103 -27.71 -15.08 8.01
CA LEU A 103 -27.96 -14.52 9.34
C LEU A 103 -28.79 -13.23 9.26
N LEU A 104 -28.49 -12.35 8.31
CA LEU A 104 -29.25 -11.12 8.09
C LEU A 104 -30.73 -11.40 7.74
N GLU A 105 -30.98 -12.42 6.90
CA GLU A 105 -32.35 -12.83 6.53
C GLU A 105 -33.11 -13.49 7.69
N ALA A 106 -32.42 -14.20 8.58
CA ALA A 106 -33.01 -14.89 9.72
C ALA A 106 -33.40 -13.93 10.86
N LEU A 107 -32.71 -12.79 11.00
CA LEU A 107 -32.96 -11.84 12.06
C LEU A 107 -34.22 -11.00 11.81
N PRO A 108 -35.03 -10.72 12.85
CA PRO A 108 -36.25 -9.95 12.69
C PRO A 108 -35.95 -8.49 12.33
N PRO A 109 -36.75 -7.84 11.47
CA PRO A 109 -36.56 -6.44 11.14
C PRO A 109 -36.75 -5.54 12.37
N GLY A 110 -36.22 -4.32 12.30
CA GLY A 110 -36.31 -3.32 13.36
C GLY A 110 -34.95 -2.84 13.84
N ARG A 111 -34.99 -1.82 14.70
CA ARG A 111 -33.82 -1.30 15.41
C ARG A 111 -33.93 -1.70 16.87
N ARG A 112 -32.81 -2.13 17.45
CA ARG A 112 -32.72 -2.58 18.85
C ARG A 112 -31.34 -2.21 19.39
N SER A 113 -31.23 -2.05 20.70
CA SER A 113 -29.95 -1.94 21.38
C SER A 113 -29.13 -3.23 21.22
N ILE A 114 -27.82 -3.16 21.43
CA ILE A 114 -26.93 -4.34 21.40
C ILE A 114 -27.39 -5.41 22.40
N ALA A 115 -27.88 -4.99 23.58
CA ALA A 115 -28.38 -5.90 24.61
C ALA A 115 -29.60 -6.70 24.11
N GLU A 116 -30.59 -6.02 23.56
CA GLU A 116 -31.80 -6.65 22.99
C GLU A 116 -31.47 -7.51 21.77
N TRP A 117 -30.46 -7.14 20.97
CA TRP A 117 -29.98 -7.97 19.87
C TRP A 117 -29.39 -9.29 20.34
N ALA A 118 -28.60 -9.29 21.41
CA ALA A 118 -28.05 -10.53 21.96
C ALA A 118 -29.17 -11.49 22.41
N GLU A 119 -30.20 -10.98 23.09
CA GLU A 119 -31.39 -11.77 23.47
C GLU A 119 -32.15 -12.30 22.23
N THR A 120 -32.28 -11.46 21.20
CA THR A 120 -32.90 -11.85 19.93
C THR A 120 -32.11 -12.94 19.22
N VAL A 121 -30.77 -12.84 19.21
CA VAL A 121 -29.88 -13.83 18.59
C VAL A 121 -30.00 -15.19 19.27
N GLN A 122 -30.05 -15.23 20.61
CA GLN A 122 -30.24 -16.49 21.35
C GLN A 122 -31.54 -17.23 20.98
N THR A 123 -32.55 -16.51 20.50
CA THR A 123 -33.86 -17.09 20.15
C THR A 123 -34.03 -17.36 18.66
N HIS A 124 -33.35 -16.61 17.78
CA HIS A 124 -33.57 -16.65 16.34
C HIS A 124 -32.40 -17.25 15.54
N ALA A 125 -31.18 -17.24 16.09
CA ALA A 125 -30.00 -17.76 15.40
C ALA A 125 -29.61 -19.13 15.93
N THR A 126 -29.40 -20.07 15.03
CA THR A 126 -28.86 -21.40 15.37
C THR A 126 -27.34 -21.45 15.34
N ASP A 127 -26.69 -20.41 14.81
CA ASP A 127 -25.23 -20.35 14.69
C ASP A 127 -24.61 -19.79 15.98
N GLU A 128 -23.98 -20.67 16.77
CA GLU A 128 -23.34 -20.32 18.05
C GLU A 128 -22.27 -19.22 17.90
N ARG A 129 -21.67 -19.07 16.70
CA ARG A 129 -20.70 -18.00 16.44
C ARG A 129 -21.31 -16.61 16.51
N LEU A 130 -22.59 -16.48 16.15
CA LEU A 130 -23.30 -15.19 16.28
C LEU A 130 -23.56 -14.85 17.75
N THR A 131 -23.82 -15.85 18.59
CA THR A 131 -23.90 -15.70 20.05
C THR A 131 -22.55 -15.24 20.61
N THR A 132 -21.45 -15.91 20.26
CA THR A 132 -20.09 -15.51 20.67
C THR A 132 -19.77 -14.06 20.30
N TYR A 133 -20.15 -13.63 19.10
CA TYR A 133 -19.99 -12.24 18.67
C TYR A 133 -20.83 -11.26 19.50
N CYS A 134 -22.11 -11.58 19.75
CA CYS A 134 -22.98 -10.71 20.54
C CYS A 134 -22.53 -10.60 22.00
N ASP A 135 -22.05 -11.68 22.60
CA ASP A 135 -21.50 -11.68 23.96
C ASP A 135 -20.23 -10.81 24.03
N TRP A 136 -19.39 -10.87 22.99
CA TRP A 136 -18.25 -9.97 22.87
C TRP A 136 -18.68 -8.50 22.74
N LEU A 137 -19.68 -8.20 21.91
CA LEU A 137 -20.21 -6.84 21.77
C LEU A 137 -20.73 -6.31 23.11
N GLN A 138 -21.51 -7.11 23.84
CA GLN A 138 -22.07 -6.71 25.14
C GLN A 138 -20.99 -6.37 26.17
N SER A 139 -19.87 -7.08 26.16
CA SER A 139 -18.76 -6.82 27.09
C SER A 139 -17.94 -5.57 26.74
N HIS A 140 -18.09 -5.01 25.53
CA HIS A 140 -17.28 -3.89 25.03
C HIS A 140 -18.11 -2.65 24.61
N ALA A 141 -19.44 -2.75 24.55
CA ALA A 141 -20.35 -1.68 24.12
C ALA A 141 -20.63 -0.60 25.19
N GLU A 142 -19.59 -0.13 25.89
CA GLU A 142 -19.72 0.96 26.86
C GLU A 142 -20.09 2.28 26.14
N PRO A 143 -21.23 2.93 26.46
CA PRO A 143 -21.66 4.14 25.75
C PRO A 143 -20.71 5.33 25.89
N GLU A 144 -20.00 5.41 27.03
CA GLU A 144 -19.03 6.47 27.34
C GLU A 144 -17.61 5.88 27.41
N PRO A 145 -16.99 5.57 26.27
CA PRO A 145 -15.72 4.84 26.26
C PRO A 145 -14.58 5.66 26.86
N THR A 146 -13.79 5.02 27.71
CA THR A 146 -12.48 5.51 28.14
C THR A 146 -11.40 5.14 27.12
N PRO A 147 -10.22 5.80 27.13
CA PRO A 147 -9.09 5.39 26.29
C PRO A 147 -8.73 3.90 26.44
N ASP A 148 -8.81 3.37 27.66
CA ASP A 148 -8.58 1.95 27.94
C ASP A 148 -9.68 1.07 27.31
N THR A 149 -10.95 1.46 27.41
CA THR A 149 -12.07 0.76 26.75
C THR A 149 -11.89 0.72 25.23
N VAL A 150 -11.46 1.84 24.63
CA VAL A 150 -11.15 1.91 23.19
C VAL A 150 -10.02 0.95 22.83
N GLY A 151 -8.92 0.99 23.58
CA GLY A 151 -7.78 0.10 23.36
C GLY A 151 -8.15 -1.38 23.49
N ALA A 152 -8.95 -1.72 24.51
CA ALA A 152 -9.42 -3.07 24.78
C ALA A 152 -10.38 -3.62 23.71
N ALA A 153 -11.17 -2.76 23.05
CA ALA A 153 -12.05 -3.19 21.96
C ALA A 153 -11.34 -3.29 20.61
N LEU A 154 -10.55 -2.27 20.24
CA LEU A 154 -10.00 -2.15 18.88
C LEU A 154 -8.70 -2.93 18.68
N THR A 155 -7.81 -2.98 19.69
CA THR A 155 -6.51 -3.67 19.55
C THR A 155 -6.69 -5.17 19.34
N PRO A 156 -7.48 -5.89 20.16
CA PRO A 156 -7.71 -7.32 19.96
C PRO A 156 -8.41 -7.64 18.64
N ALA A 157 -9.31 -6.77 18.15
CA ALA A 157 -9.97 -6.97 16.87
C ALA A 157 -8.99 -6.94 15.69
N ILE A 158 -7.98 -6.06 15.75
CA ILE A 158 -6.95 -5.95 14.72
C ILE A 158 -5.90 -7.06 14.83
N ASP A 159 -5.54 -7.46 16.05
CA ASP A 159 -4.68 -8.61 16.26
C ASP A 159 -5.36 -9.89 15.76
N ALA A 160 -6.65 -10.09 16.05
CA ALA A 160 -7.42 -11.21 15.52
C ALA A 160 -7.50 -11.17 13.97
N TYR A 161 -7.68 -10.00 13.37
CA TYR A 161 -7.63 -9.84 11.91
C TYR A 161 -6.25 -10.23 11.34
N ARG A 162 -5.15 -9.94 12.04
CA ARG A 162 -3.80 -10.39 11.64
C ARG A 162 -3.72 -11.90 11.56
N GLU A 163 -4.25 -12.59 12.56
CA GLU A 163 -4.14 -14.05 12.71
C GLU A 163 -5.12 -14.83 11.83
N THR A 164 -6.28 -14.25 11.51
CA THR A 164 -7.36 -14.97 10.77
C THR A 164 -7.74 -14.29 9.46
N GLY A 165 -7.86 -12.96 9.45
CA GLY A 165 -8.25 -12.15 8.31
C GLY A 165 -7.21 -12.15 7.20
N VAL A 166 -5.94 -11.91 7.52
CA VAL A 166 -4.84 -11.92 6.53
C VAL A 166 -4.65 -13.31 5.91
N PRO A 167 -4.61 -14.43 6.67
CA PRO A 167 -4.55 -15.76 6.08
C PRO A 167 -5.79 -16.14 5.25
N ALA A 168 -6.99 -15.69 5.66
CA ALA A 168 -8.19 -15.87 4.84
C ALA A 168 -8.09 -15.11 3.52
N ARG A 169 -7.55 -13.88 3.53
CA ARG A 169 -7.29 -13.09 2.33
C ARG A 169 -6.29 -13.78 1.42
N GLN A 170 -5.19 -14.28 1.97
CA GLN A 170 -4.17 -15.02 1.22
C GLN A 170 -4.73 -16.23 0.48
N ARG A 171 -5.62 -17.00 1.11
CA ARG A 171 -6.27 -18.16 0.47
C ARG A 171 -7.18 -17.78 -0.70
N ALA A 172 -7.77 -16.60 -0.66
CA ALA A 172 -8.70 -16.09 -1.68
C ALA A 172 -8.03 -15.17 -2.73
N ASP A 173 -6.75 -14.83 -2.54
CA ASP A 173 -6.05 -13.87 -3.38
C ASP A 173 -5.61 -14.48 -4.72
N ALA A 174 -5.33 -13.61 -5.69
CA ALA A 174 -4.65 -13.99 -6.92
C ALA A 174 -3.19 -14.40 -6.62
N PRO A 175 -2.53 -15.14 -7.53
CA PRO A 175 -1.14 -15.56 -7.35
C PRO A 175 -0.12 -14.43 -7.06
N ALA A 176 -0.44 -13.18 -7.43
CA ALA A 176 0.40 -12.03 -7.13
C ALA A 176 0.29 -11.52 -5.68
N LEU A 177 -0.64 -12.03 -4.86
CA LEU A 177 -0.80 -11.74 -3.43
C LEU A 177 -1.00 -10.25 -3.08
N MET A 178 -1.55 -9.45 -3.98
CA MET A 178 -1.69 -8.00 -3.79
C MET A 178 -2.72 -7.61 -2.74
N ALA A 179 -3.83 -8.34 -2.68
CA ALA A 179 -4.85 -8.09 -1.68
C ALA A 179 -4.34 -8.48 -0.28
N THR A 180 -3.46 -9.48 -0.21
CA THR A 180 -2.79 -9.97 0.99
C THR A 180 -1.75 -8.96 1.49
N GLU A 181 -0.88 -8.46 0.60
CA GLU A 181 0.09 -7.42 0.94
C GLU A 181 -0.60 -6.14 1.42
N THR A 182 -1.66 -5.73 0.72
CA THR A 182 -2.48 -4.57 1.14
C THR A 182 -3.09 -4.79 2.52
N ALA A 183 -3.66 -5.97 2.79
CA ALA A 183 -4.23 -6.31 4.09
C ALA A 183 -3.17 -6.35 5.19
N ALA A 184 -2.00 -6.96 4.96
CA ALA A 184 -0.92 -7.04 5.94
C ALA A 184 -0.37 -5.65 6.32
N ARG A 185 -0.11 -4.79 5.31
CA ARG A 185 0.30 -3.39 5.53
C ARG A 185 -0.78 -2.61 6.28
N ALA A 186 -2.03 -2.75 5.87
CA ALA A 186 -3.16 -2.11 6.53
C ALA A 186 -3.28 -2.51 8.00
N THR A 187 -3.09 -3.79 8.33
CA THR A 187 -3.12 -4.27 9.71
C THR A 187 -2.03 -3.59 10.54
N VAL A 188 -0.77 -3.55 10.09
CA VAL A 188 0.32 -2.86 10.81
C VAL A 188 0.01 -1.38 11.01
N ARG A 189 -0.49 -0.73 9.96
CA ARG A 189 -0.82 0.70 10.00
C ARG A 189 -1.98 0.99 10.94
N VAL A 190 -3.01 0.14 10.93
CA VAL A 190 -4.19 0.29 11.78
C VAL A 190 -3.86 -0.06 13.24
N THR A 191 -2.96 -1.01 13.52
CA THR A 191 -2.45 -1.23 14.89
C THR A 191 -1.86 0.07 15.47
N ARG A 192 -0.96 0.73 14.71
CA ARG A 192 -0.39 2.02 15.11
C ARG A 192 -1.42 3.13 15.21
N LEU A 193 -2.41 3.13 14.31
CA LEU A 193 -3.51 4.10 14.34
C LEU A 193 -4.30 3.96 15.65
N VAL A 194 -4.65 2.75 16.07
CA VAL A 194 -5.38 2.50 17.31
C VAL A 194 -4.60 3.02 18.51
N GLU A 195 -3.29 2.75 18.58
CA GLU A 195 -2.41 3.29 19.64
C GLU A 195 -2.38 4.83 19.65
N GLN A 196 -2.33 5.46 18.48
CA GLN A 196 -2.35 6.92 18.37
C GLN A 196 -3.71 7.52 18.74
N VAL A 197 -4.80 6.84 18.38
CA VAL A 197 -6.17 7.25 18.71
C VAL A 197 -6.38 7.19 20.22
N THR A 198 -5.98 6.11 20.90
CA THR A 198 -6.15 6.00 22.36
C THR A 198 -5.38 7.09 23.09
N HIS A 199 -4.12 7.34 22.69
CA HIS A 199 -3.31 8.39 23.29
C HIS A 199 -3.90 9.79 23.06
N LYS A 200 -4.26 10.12 21.81
CA LYS A 200 -4.79 11.43 21.48
C LYS A 200 -6.18 11.67 22.06
N TYR A 201 -6.98 10.63 22.20
CA TYR A 201 -8.28 10.71 22.85
C TYR A 201 -8.13 11.00 24.35
N ASP A 202 -7.15 10.39 25.03
CA ASP A 202 -6.82 10.72 26.43
C ASP A 202 -6.42 12.19 26.58
N GLU A 203 -5.54 12.70 25.72
CA GLU A 203 -5.17 14.12 25.69
C GLU A 203 -6.39 15.04 25.50
N TRP A 204 -7.25 14.74 24.52
CA TRP A 204 -8.44 15.57 24.24
C TRP A 204 -9.45 15.58 25.39
N LEU A 205 -9.61 14.45 26.08
CA LEU A 205 -10.44 14.35 27.28
C LEU A 205 -9.83 15.12 28.45
N ALA A 206 -8.51 15.03 28.66
CA ALA A 206 -7.80 15.76 29.72
C ALA A 206 -7.90 17.29 29.53
N ASP A 207 -7.83 17.75 28.29
CA ASP A 207 -7.98 19.17 27.93
C ASP A 207 -9.45 19.64 27.97
N GLY A 208 -10.42 18.73 28.14
CA GLY A 208 -11.85 19.03 28.16
C GLY A 208 -12.40 19.49 26.79
N THR A 209 -11.71 19.16 25.71
CA THR A 209 -12.06 19.59 24.34
C THR A 209 -13.20 18.77 23.73
N VAL A 210 -13.39 17.54 24.23
CA VAL A 210 -14.40 16.59 23.72
C VAL A 210 -15.10 15.86 24.87
N SER A 211 -16.30 15.36 24.61
CA SER A 211 -17.01 14.43 25.49
C SER A 211 -16.68 12.99 25.18
N ARG A 212 -16.90 12.08 26.15
CA ARG A 212 -16.71 10.65 25.94
C ARG A 212 -17.75 10.09 24.98
N SER A 213 -17.33 9.65 23.80
CA SER A 213 -18.20 8.98 22.84
C SER A 213 -17.40 8.21 21.79
N TRP A 214 -18.00 7.13 21.27
CA TRP A 214 -17.43 6.40 20.13
C TRP A 214 -17.45 7.20 18.82
N GLU A 215 -18.33 8.21 18.72
CA GLU A 215 -18.34 9.14 17.59
C GLU A 215 -17.05 9.95 17.54
N THR A 216 -16.62 10.52 18.67
CA THR A 216 -15.34 11.23 18.78
C THR A 216 -14.15 10.32 18.42
N VAL A 217 -14.17 9.07 18.88
CA VAL A 217 -13.14 8.08 18.55
C VAL A 217 -13.08 7.82 17.05
N ARG A 218 -14.24 7.69 16.38
CA ARG A 218 -14.35 7.52 14.93
C ARG A 218 -13.79 8.73 14.17
N GLU A 219 -14.10 9.94 14.61
CA GLU A 219 -13.57 11.17 14.02
C GLU A 219 -12.05 11.28 14.18
N LEU A 220 -11.52 10.87 15.33
CA LEU A 220 -10.07 10.78 15.57
C LEU A 220 -9.40 9.75 14.66
N CYS A 221 -10.01 8.57 14.48
CA CYS A 221 -9.55 7.57 13.52
C CYS A 221 -9.46 8.15 12.10
N GLU A 222 -10.50 8.87 11.66
CA GLU A 222 -10.52 9.50 10.33
C GLU A 222 -9.46 10.59 10.19
N LEU A 223 -9.34 11.47 11.20
CA LEU A 223 -8.33 12.52 11.22
C LEU A 223 -6.91 11.95 11.13
N LEU A 224 -6.59 10.94 11.92
CA LEU A 224 -5.25 10.35 11.97
C LEU A 224 -4.96 9.42 10.78
N ALA A 225 -5.98 8.74 10.22
CA ALA A 225 -5.82 7.91 9.03
C ALA A 225 -5.65 8.73 7.74
N THR A 226 -6.17 9.96 7.70
CA THR A 226 -6.01 10.89 6.57
C THR A 226 -4.72 11.71 6.65
N GLN A 227 -4.12 11.82 7.83
CA GLN A 227 -2.78 12.39 8.00
C GLN A 227 -1.74 11.50 7.31
N ARG A 228 -1.30 11.91 6.12
CA ARG A 228 -0.30 11.23 5.29
C ARG A 228 1.03 11.16 6.04
N PRO A 229 1.46 10.00 6.56
CA PRO A 229 2.75 9.87 7.22
C PRO A 229 3.83 9.82 6.15
N GLY A 230 4.89 10.62 6.32
CA GLY A 230 5.99 10.70 5.37
C GLY A 230 6.97 9.52 5.38
N ARG A 231 6.58 8.30 5.80
CA ARG A 231 7.54 7.17 5.89
C ARG A 231 6.92 5.79 5.62
N ARG A 232 7.59 5.05 4.72
CA ARG A 232 7.22 3.78 4.07
C ARG A 232 7.18 2.57 5.02
N GLU A 233 6.34 1.58 4.73
CA GLU A 233 6.05 0.42 5.59
C GLU A 233 6.07 -0.89 4.79
N HIS A 234 7.17 -1.67 4.81
CA HIS A 234 7.20 -3.01 4.18
C HIS A 234 8.13 -4.00 4.89
N SER A 235 7.72 -5.28 4.95
CA SER A 235 8.39 -6.36 5.69
C SER A 235 8.60 -7.66 4.87
N ASN A 236 8.38 -7.67 3.55
CA ASN A 236 8.48 -8.88 2.73
C ASN A 236 9.81 -8.94 1.93
N ALA A 237 10.73 -9.80 2.38
CA ALA A 237 12.05 -9.98 1.75
C ALA A 237 12.04 -10.73 0.39
N ARG A 238 10.87 -11.16 -0.10
CA ARG A 238 10.71 -11.94 -1.35
C ARG A 238 9.96 -11.22 -2.47
N ALA A 239 9.58 -9.96 -2.27
CA ALA A 239 8.84 -9.18 -3.25
C ALA A 239 9.76 -8.15 -3.96
N ILE A 240 9.38 -7.70 -5.15
CA ILE A 240 10.13 -6.67 -5.89
C ILE A 240 9.69 -5.29 -5.46
N ASP A 241 10.64 -4.46 -5.02
CA ASP A 241 10.36 -3.07 -4.67
C ASP A 241 10.14 -2.23 -5.93
N ILE A 242 9.01 -1.51 -5.96
CA ILE A 242 8.62 -0.57 -7.01
C ILE A 242 8.44 0.80 -6.36
N MET A 243 9.31 1.74 -6.71
CA MET A 243 9.52 3.00 -5.99
C MET A 243 9.27 4.21 -6.89
N GLU A 244 8.76 5.29 -6.31
CA GLU A 244 8.87 6.61 -6.93
C GLU A 244 10.32 7.08 -6.86
N ALA A 245 10.78 7.86 -7.83
CA ALA A 245 12.16 8.31 -7.86
C ALA A 245 12.57 9.19 -6.67
N ASN A 246 11.63 9.94 -6.09
CA ASN A 246 11.84 10.69 -4.83
C ASN A 246 12.17 9.75 -3.65
N ASP A 247 11.87 8.47 -3.78
CA ASP A 247 11.99 7.50 -2.71
C ASP A 247 13.31 6.71 -2.74
N VAL A 248 14.04 6.81 -3.84
CA VAL A 248 15.29 6.10 -4.12
C VAL A 248 16.52 6.81 -3.55
N TRP A 249 16.35 8.02 -3.01
CA TRP A 249 17.46 8.79 -2.44
C TRP A 249 18.23 8.00 -1.36
N ALA A 250 19.56 7.98 -1.48
CA ALA A 250 20.50 7.25 -0.63
C ALA A 250 20.33 5.71 -0.62
N LEU A 251 19.55 5.16 -1.55
CA LEU A 251 19.51 3.71 -1.80
C LEU A 251 20.75 3.28 -2.60
N SER A 252 21.26 2.09 -2.29
CA SER A 252 22.31 1.42 -3.05
C SER A 252 21.88 -0.01 -3.28
N VAL A 253 21.64 -0.37 -4.54
CA VAL A 253 21.17 -1.70 -4.96
C VAL A 253 21.91 -2.14 -6.22
N PRO A 254 22.14 -3.44 -6.42
CA PRO A 254 22.84 -3.92 -7.61
C PRO A 254 22.22 -3.46 -8.93
N PHE A 255 20.89 -3.53 -9.07
CA PHE A 255 20.20 -3.21 -10.33
C PHE A 255 19.01 -2.27 -10.13
N VAL A 256 18.92 -1.27 -11.00
CA VAL A 256 17.74 -0.39 -11.12
C VAL A 256 17.07 -0.62 -12.46
N ILE A 257 15.74 -0.78 -12.47
CA ILE A 257 14.92 -0.77 -13.68
C ILE A 257 14.07 0.49 -13.68
N ALA A 258 14.48 1.51 -14.43
CA ALA A 258 13.71 2.73 -14.59
C ALA A 258 12.63 2.57 -15.66
N VAL A 259 11.38 2.85 -15.30
CA VAL A 259 10.22 2.79 -16.21
C VAL A 259 9.75 4.18 -16.59
N GLY A 260 9.14 4.29 -17.76
CA GLY A 260 8.48 5.53 -18.18
C GLY A 260 9.41 6.66 -18.59
N THR A 261 10.63 6.37 -19.06
CA THR A 261 11.63 7.39 -19.41
C THR A 261 11.35 8.13 -20.74
N THR A 262 10.19 8.77 -20.80
CA THR A 262 9.67 9.52 -21.95
C THR A 262 9.71 11.02 -21.68
N ALA A 263 9.64 11.83 -22.73
CA ALA A 263 9.55 13.29 -22.61
C ALA A 263 8.23 13.77 -21.98
N ALA A 264 7.21 12.90 -21.91
CA ALA A 264 5.94 13.19 -21.25
C ALA A 264 6.02 13.05 -19.73
N GLU A 265 6.92 12.19 -19.23
CA GLU A 265 7.03 11.86 -17.80
C GLU A 265 8.28 12.40 -17.14
N TRP A 266 9.37 12.60 -17.89
CA TRP A 266 10.65 13.07 -17.38
C TRP A 266 11.19 14.21 -18.24
N PRO A 267 11.22 15.47 -17.76
CA PRO A 267 10.64 15.99 -16.50
C PRO A 267 9.10 16.11 -16.55
N ALA A 268 8.44 16.49 -15.43
CA ALA A 268 7.01 16.88 -15.51
C ALA A 268 6.88 18.11 -16.36
N GLN A 269 5.85 18.04 -17.18
CA GLN A 269 5.13 19.23 -17.55
C GLN A 269 4.22 19.60 -16.38
N THR A 270 4.46 20.77 -15.82
CA THR A 270 3.62 21.31 -14.75
C THR A 270 2.63 22.27 -15.37
N ASP A 271 1.33 21.97 -15.25
CA ASP A 271 0.31 22.94 -15.62
C ASP A 271 0.36 24.12 -14.65
N SER A 272 0.75 25.29 -15.16
CA SER A 272 0.75 26.53 -14.41
C SER A 272 -0.09 27.59 -15.11
N VAL A 273 -0.94 28.25 -14.33
CA VAL A 273 -1.67 29.45 -14.77
C VAL A 273 -0.75 30.68 -14.91
N VAL A 274 0.49 30.58 -14.44
CA VAL A 274 1.49 31.64 -14.53
C VAL A 274 2.24 31.51 -15.87
N PRO A 275 2.35 32.56 -16.69
CA PRO A 275 3.09 32.51 -17.96
C PRO A 275 4.56 32.12 -17.77
N THR A 276 5.10 31.35 -18.73
CA THR A 276 6.47 30.82 -18.67
C THR A 276 7.51 31.92 -18.54
N GLU A 277 7.34 33.05 -19.20
CA GLU A 277 8.28 34.19 -19.15
C GLU A 277 8.37 34.77 -17.73
N LEU A 278 7.25 34.78 -16.99
CA LEU A 278 7.22 35.23 -15.61
C LEU A 278 7.80 34.17 -14.66
N GLN A 279 7.59 32.88 -14.94
CA GLN A 279 8.24 31.79 -14.21
C GLN A 279 9.76 31.88 -14.33
N GLU A 280 10.29 32.08 -15.54
CA GLU A 280 11.72 32.25 -15.80
C GLU A 280 12.29 33.49 -15.11
N ALA A 281 11.55 34.61 -15.13
CA ALA A 281 11.95 35.82 -14.42
C ALA A 281 12.03 35.62 -12.90
N VAL A 282 11.10 34.85 -12.30
CA VAL A 282 11.16 34.50 -10.86
C VAL A 282 12.30 33.54 -10.57
N LEU A 283 12.48 32.49 -11.39
CA LEU A 283 13.55 31.50 -11.19
C LEU A 283 14.96 32.09 -11.34
N SER A 284 15.13 33.05 -12.26
CA SER A 284 16.40 33.76 -12.47
C SER A 284 16.61 34.95 -11.53
N GLY A 285 15.60 35.32 -10.72
CA GLY A 285 15.63 36.51 -9.86
C GLY A 285 15.71 37.83 -10.63
N ALA A 286 15.23 37.86 -11.88
CA ALA A 286 15.31 39.01 -12.77
C ALA A 286 14.14 39.98 -12.59
N GLY A 287 14.41 41.29 -12.66
CA GLY A 287 13.34 42.31 -12.77
C GLY A 287 12.54 42.59 -11.50
N GLY A 288 13.12 42.38 -10.30
CA GLY A 288 12.46 42.67 -9.01
C GLY A 288 11.51 41.56 -8.52
N THR A 289 11.68 40.35 -9.05
CA THR A 289 10.95 39.14 -8.66
C THR A 289 11.56 38.40 -7.46
N ASP A 290 12.62 38.95 -6.87
CA ASP A 290 13.35 38.43 -5.70
C ASP A 290 12.48 38.32 -4.44
N ILE A 291 11.34 39.02 -4.42
CA ILE A 291 10.32 38.94 -3.36
C ILE A 291 9.34 37.76 -3.53
N VAL A 292 9.33 37.09 -4.68
CA VAL A 292 8.42 35.98 -4.99
C VAL A 292 9.17 34.67 -4.86
N ALA A 293 8.71 33.81 -3.95
CA ALA A 293 9.31 32.48 -3.80
C ALA A 293 9.04 31.64 -5.06
N PRO A 294 10.08 31.07 -5.70
CA PRO A 294 9.89 30.17 -6.83
C PRO A 294 9.11 28.93 -6.39
N ARG A 295 8.13 28.52 -7.17
CA ARG A 295 7.49 27.22 -6.96
C ARG A 295 8.44 26.15 -7.49
N SER A 296 8.67 25.11 -6.69
CA SER A 296 9.55 23.99 -7.06
C SER A 296 9.13 23.27 -8.34
N ALA A 297 7.86 23.42 -8.76
CA ALA A 297 7.32 22.82 -9.96
C ALA A 297 7.53 23.66 -11.24
N TRP A 298 8.12 24.86 -11.14
CA TRP A 298 8.43 25.71 -12.30
C TRP A 298 9.80 25.40 -12.93
N GLY A 299 10.65 24.65 -12.23
CA GLY A 299 11.95 24.20 -12.76
C GLY A 299 12.02 22.68 -12.89
N ASP A 300 12.91 22.19 -13.75
CA ASP A 300 13.20 20.76 -13.92
C ASP A 300 14.22 20.24 -12.89
N GLY A 301 14.85 21.12 -12.10
CA GLY A 301 15.96 20.77 -11.21
C GLY A 301 15.63 19.61 -10.26
N ARG A 302 14.42 19.60 -9.69
CA ARG A 302 13.99 18.51 -8.81
C ARG A 302 13.84 17.18 -9.55
N ASP A 303 13.24 17.18 -10.74
CA ASP A 303 13.12 15.96 -11.55
C ASP A 303 14.49 15.50 -12.05
N ARG A 304 15.39 16.43 -12.34
CA ARG A 304 16.77 16.12 -12.73
C ARG A 304 17.52 15.44 -11.58
N ASP A 305 17.37 15.94 -10.36
CA ASP A 305 17.97 15.35 -9.17
C ASP A 305 17.38 13.96 -8.90
N HIS A 306 16.05 13.82 -8.91
CA HIS A 306 15.40 12.52 -8.73
C HIS A 306 15.80 11.51 -9.82
N PHE A 307 15.90 11.95 -11.09
CA PHE A 307 16.36 11.09 -12.18
C PHE A 307 17.80 10.65 -11.94
N ALA A 308 18.68 11.58 -11.56
CA ALA A 308 20.08 11.28 -11.30
C ALA A 308 20.25 10.37 -10.09
N ASP A 309 19.46 10.54 -9.02
CA ASP A 309 19.44 9.68 -7.85
C ASP A 309 18.98 8.26 -8.22
N ALA A 310 17.93 8.13 -9.02
CA ALA A 310 17.47 6.84 -9.52
C ALA A 310 18.56 6.12 -10.34
N MET A 311 19.31 6.84 -11.20
CA MET A 311 20.42 6.23 -11.95
C MET A 311 21.59 5.85 -11.04
N ARG A 312 21.92 6.68 -10.04
CA ARG A 312 23.06 6.46 -9.13
C ARG A 312 22.81 5.39 -8.06
N ALA A 313 21.56 5.05 -7.80
CA ALA A 313 21.22 3.99 -6.86
C ALA A 313 21.67 2.60 -7.36
N ALA A 314 21.89 2.43 -8.66
CA ALA A 314 22.42 1.19 -9.21
C ALA A 314 23.94 1.09 -9.02
N GLU A 315 24.40 0.04 -8.37
CA GLU A 315 25.83 -0.25 -8.23
C GLU A 315 26.41 -0.96 -9.46
N ARG A 316 25.60 -1.77 -10.16
CA ARG A 316 26.07 -2.61 -11.27
C ARG A 316 25.50 -2.21 -12.61
N GLY A 317 24.19 -1.94 -12.67
CA GLY A 317 23.56 -1.68 -13.96
C GLY A 317 22.19 -1.04 -13.83
N VAL A 318 21.90 -0.14 -14.78
CA VAL A 318 20.59 0.48 -14.95
C VAL A 318 19.97 -0.03 -16.24
N ILE A 319 18.72 -0.49 -16.15
CA ILE A 319 17.91 -0.86 -17.30
C ILE A 319 16.82 0.19 -17.43
N VAL A 320 16.79 0.85 -18.58
CA VAL A 320 15.83 1.92 -18.84
C VAL A 320 14.78 1.44 -19.84
N THR A 321 13.50 1.69 -19.52
CA THR A 321 12.39 1.38 -20.41
C THR A 321 11.57 2.61 -20.72
N ARG A 322 11.08 2.67 -21.96
CA ARG A 322 10.17 3.71 -22.46
C ARG A 322 9.16 3.08 -23.42
N TYR A 323 7.94 3.60 -23.41
CA TYR A 323 7.00 3.37 -24.50
C TYR A 323 7.26 4.38 -25.63
N THR A 324 6.92 4.00 -26.85
CA THR A 324 7.03 4.86 -28.03
C THR A 324 5.70 5.39 -28.49
N GLN A 325 4.58 4.86 -27.97
CA GLN A 325 3.23 5.25 -28.32
C GLN A 325 2.31 5.17 -27.08
N THR A 326 1.34 6.08 -26.98
CA THR A 326 0.27 6.04 -25.97
C THR A 326 -0.78 4.97 -26.31
N ALA A 327 -1.72 4.74 -25.40
CA ALA A 327 -2.87 3.85 -25.66
C ALA A 327 -3.76 4.35 -26.81
N ASP A 328 -3.79 5.67 -27.05
CA ASP A 328 -4.55 6.31 -28.12
C ASP A 328 -3.78 6.35 -29.46
N GLY A 329 -2.53 5.87 -29.47
CA GLY A 329 -1.70 5.76 -30.67
C GLY A 329 -0.82 6.98 -30.95
N ASP A 330 -0.76 7.95 -30.04
CA ASP A 330 0.11 9.12 -30.20
C ASP A 330 1.58 8.74 -30.01
N ASP A 331 2.45 9.25 -30.88
CA ASP A 331 3.89 9.01 -30.79
C ASP A 331 4.52 9.76 -29.62
N ILE A 332 5.44 9.08 -28.91
CA ILE A 332 6.07 9.58 -27.69
C ILE A 332 7.59 9.56 -27.83
N HIS A 333 8.18 10.73 -27.59
CA HIS A 333 9.62 10.95 -27.65
C HIS A 333 10.34 10.49 -26.37
N PRO A 334 11.62 10.09 -26.48
CA PRO A 334 12.45 9.76 -25.32
C PRO A 334 12.64 10.97 -24.40
N SER A 335 12.81 10.73 -23.10
CA SER A 335 13.14 11.82 -22.16
C SER A 335 14.45 12.52 -22.56
N PRO A 336 14.52 13.86 -22.49
CA PRO A 336 15.77 14.60 -22.69
C PRO A 336 16.88 14.21 -21.70
N PHE A 337 16.54 13.70 -20.51
CA PHE A 337 17.53 13.25 -19.52
C PHE A 337 18.33 12.02 -19.97
N LEU A 338 17.81 11.26 -20.93
CA LEU A 338 18.54 10.13 -21.52
C LEU A 338 19.71 10.58 -22.40
N ALA A 339 19.65 11.80 -22.96
CA ALA A 339 20.70 12.30 -23.86
C ALA A 339 22.06 12.49 -23.17
N SER A 340 22.08 12.60 -21.84
CA SER A 340 23.30 12.71 -21.04
C SER A 340 23.90 11.37 -20.62
N LEU A 341 23.27 10.24 -20.96
CA LEU A 341 23.72 8.90 -20.59
C LEU A 341 24.33 8.19 -21.80
N ASP A 342 25.39 7.43 -21.56
CA ASP A 342 25.89 6.45 -22.53
C ASP A 342 25.04 5.18 -22.42
N MET A 343 24.36 4.80 -23.50
CA MET A 343 23.33 3.76 -23.49
C MET A 343 23.52 2.77 -24.62
N GLU A 344 23.46 1.49 -24.28
CA GLU A 344 23.31 0.42 -25.27
C GLU A 344 21.83 0.16 -25.53
N THR A 345 21.42 0.17 -26.82
CA THR A 345 20.02 -0.01 -27.20
C THR A 345 19.71 -1.48 -27.46
N VAL A 346 18.78 -2.04 -26.69
CA VAL A 346 18.23 -3.38 -26.96
C VAL A 346 17.47 -3.39 -28.29
N SER A 347 17.84 -4.31 -29.18
CA SER A 347 17.20 -4.45 -30.48
C SER A 347 15.70 -4.79 -30.39
N GLY A 348 14.93 -4.40 -31.42
CA GLY A 348 13.50 -4.72 -31.50
C GLY A 348 13.21 -6.23 -31.49
N GLN A 349 14.06 -7.02 -32.15
CA GLN A 349 13.96 -8.47 -32.15
C GLN A 349 14.19 -9.08 -30.76
N ALA A 350 15.22 -8.62 -30.03
CA ALA A 350 15.50 -9.09 -28.68
C ALA A 350 14.35 -8.74 -27.72
N ARG A 351 13.75 -7.56 -27.87
CA ARG A 351 12.53 -7.17 -27.12
C ARG A 351 11.34 -8.10 -27.41
N THR A 352 11.09 -8.42 -28.67
CA THR A 352 10.01 -9.37 -29.04
C THR A 352 10.28 -10.75 -28.48
N GLN A 353 11.53 -11.22 -28.52
CA GLN A 353 11.91 -12.51 -27.94
C GLN A 353 11.71 -12.53 -26.42
N LEU A 354 12.06 -11.45 -25.71
CA LEU A 354 11.93 -11.32 -24.26
C LEU A 354 10.48 -11.50 -23.76
N VAL A 355 9.48 -11.11 -24.55
CA VAL A 355 8.05 -11.24 -24.18
C VAL A 355 7.36 -12.45 -24.85
N SER A 356 8.11 -13.29 -25.55
CA SER A 356 7.59 -14.47 -26.25
C SER A 356 7.28 -15.64 -25.29
N THR A 357 6.77 -16.75 -25.84
CA THR A 357 6.51 -17.98 -25.08
C THR A 357 7.78 -18.71 -24.64
N THR A 358 8.91 -18.45 -25.31
CA THR A 358 10.25 -18.93 -24.94
C THR A 358 11.17 -17.72 -24.69
N PRO A 359 10.92 -17.00 -23.59
CA PRO A 359 11.63 -15.74 -23.32
C PRO A 359 13.13 -15.96 -23.23
N GLN A 360 13.88 -14.97 -23.72
CA GLN A 360 15.33 -14.91 -23.59
C GLN A 360 15.72 -13.50 -23.18
N LEU A 361 16.58 -13.41 -22.18
CA LEU A 361 17.18 -12.13 -21.78
C LEU A 361 18.01 -11.57 -22.94
N PRO A 362 17.79 -10.30 -23.36
CA PRO A 362 18.62 -9.64 -24.35
C PRO A 362 20.10 -9.65 -23.97
N PRO A 363 21.02 -9.82 -24.93
CA PRO A 363 22.46 -9.91 -24.65
C PRO A 363 23.00 -8.66 -23.96
N GLU A 364 22.48 -7.49 -24.31
CA GLU A 364 22.87 -6.20 -23.72
C GLU A 364 22.54 -6.16 -22.21
N ILE A 365 21.41 -6.74 -21.81
CA ILE A 365 21.03 -6.85 -20.39
C ILE A 365 21.78 -8.00 -19.70
N ALA A 366 21.97 -9.11 -20.40
CA ALA A 366 22.71 -10.27 -19.87
C ALA A 366 24.17 -9.91 -19.54
N ALA A 367 24.79 -8.99 -20.28
CA ALA A 367 26.14 -8.51 -20.02
C ALA A 367 26.29 -7.75 -18.69
N LEU A 368 25.18 -7.24 -18.11
CA LEU A 368 25.17 -6.58 -16.80
C LEU A 368 25.18 -7.58 -15.63
N LEU A 369 24.78 -8.83 -15.88
CA LEU A 369 24.64 -9.86 -14.86
C LEU A 369 25.99 -10.48 -14.49
N PRO A 370 26.17 -10.97 -13.24
CA PRO A 370 27.40 -11.68 -12.89
C PRO A 370 27.55 -12.93 -13.75
N PRO A 371 28.78 -13.34 -14.09
CA PRO A 371 29.02 -14.62 -14.74
C PRO A 371 28.44 -15.71 -13.84
N SER A 372 27.69 -16.65 -14.43
CA SER A 372 27.00 -17.71 -13.70
C SER A 372 27.99 -18.53 -12.86
N GLY A 373 28.09 -18.24 -11.57
CA GLY A 373 29.04 -18.91 -10.67
C GLY A 373 29.59 -18.06 -9.52
N GLU A 374 29.53 -16.72 -9.57
CA GLU A 374 29.86 -15.86 -8.43
C GLU A 374 28.60 -15.56 -7.59
N SER A 375 28.11 -16.57 -6.87
CA SER A 375 27.37 -16.29 -5.64
C SER A 375 28.38 -15.75 -4.64
N ASP A 376 28.16 -14.52 -4.17
CA ASP A 376 28.94 -13.90 -3.10
C ASP A 376 29.22 -14.93 -2.01
N THR A 377 30.51 -15.20 -1.80
CA THR A 377 30.93 -16.13 -0.76
C THR A 377 30.57 -15.48 0.55
N ALA A 378 29.57 -16.02 1.24
CA ALA A 378 29.23 -15.60 2.59
C ALA A 378 30.52 -15.52 3.43
N PRO A 379 30.73 -14.47 4.24
CA PRO A 379 31.93 -14.36 5.05
C PRO A 379 31.99 -15.57 5.96
N SER A 380 33.05 -16.35 5.82
CA SER A 380 33.34 -17.52 6.63
C SER A 380 33.27 -17.15 8.10
N GLU A 381 32.38 -17.80 8.85
CA GLU A 381 32.39 -17.77 10.31
C GLU A 381 33.80 -18.16 10.78
N THR A 382 34.56 -17.16 11.25
CA THR A 382 35.75 -17.41 12.03
C THR A 382 35.31 -18.05 13.34
N ALA A 383 35.54 -19.35 13.45
CA ALA A 383 35.48 -20.06 14.72
C ALA A 383 36.43 -19.40 15.72
N HIS A 384 35.86 -18.79 16.76
CA HIS A 384 36.62 -18.48 17.97
C HIS A 384 36.64 -19.72 18.86
N GLU A 385 37.84 -20.23 19.12
CA GLU A 385 38.17 -21.01 20.32
C GLU A 385 37.93 -20.20 21.60
#